data_AF-A0A963H5L4-F1
#
_entry.id   AF-A0A963H5L4-F1
#
_cell.length_a   1.000
_cell.length_b   1.000
_cell.length_c   1.000
_cell.angle_alpha   90.00
_cell.angle_beta   90.00
_cell.angle_gamma   90.00
#
_symmetry.space_group_name_H-M   'P 1'
#
loop_
_entity.id
_entity.type
_entity.pdbx_description
1 polymer ?
#
loop_
_entity_poly.entity_id
_entity_poly.type
_entity_poly.pdbx_seq_one_letter_code
_entity_poly.pdbx_strand_id
1 'polypeptide(L)'
;MTAPLVIARSEGRDITLLPRLANRHGLITGATGTGKTVTLQKLAESFAAAGVPVFMADVKGDLSGIGVEGVGSDKLMKRLNAIGIDSFTPVANTTVFWDVFGESGHPVRATVSDMGPLLIGRL
;
A
#
# COMPACT_ATOMS: atom_id res chain seq x y z
N MET A 1 3.33 22.35 -5.05
CA MET A 1 2.51 21.70 -4.01
C MET A 1 2.17 20.31 -4.51
N THR A 2 2.37 19.26 -3.69
CA THR A 2 2.03 17.89 -4.07
C THR A 2 0.52 17.75 -4.25
N ALA A 3 0.08 17.05 -5.29
CA ALA A 3 -1.33 16.85 -5.59
C ALA A 3 -2.05 16.10 -4.44
N PRO A 4 -3.32 16.43 -4.13
CA PRO A 4 -4.12 15.66 -3.16
C PRO A 4 -4.27 14.19 -3.58
N LEU A 5 -4.20 13.27 -2.63
CA LEU A 5 -4.35 11.84 -2.88
C LEU A 5 -5.83 11.47 -2.81
N VAL A 6 -6.43 11.04 -3.92
CA VAL A 6 -7.82 10.54 -3.93
C VAL A 6 -7.88 9.16 -3.29
N ILE A 7 -8.59 9.03 -2.17
CA ILE A 7 -8.66 7.79 -1.38
C ILE A 7 -10.05 7.14 -1.40
N ALA A 8 -11.09 7.93 -1.68
CA ALA A 8 -12.45 7.44 -1.81
C ALA A 8 -13.28 8.40 -2.67
N ARG A 9 -14.48 7.95 -3.06
CA ARG A 9 -15.50 8.77 -3.71
C ARG A 9 -16.84 8.51 -3.06
N SER A 10 -17.60 9.57 -2.81
CA SER A 10 -18.93 9.50 -2.20
C SER A 10 -19.80 10.61 -2.77
N GLU A 11 -21.05 10.29 -3.15
CA GLU A 11 -22.01 11.28 -3.69
C GLU A 11 -21.44 12.13 -4.85
N GLY A 12 -20.65 11.50 -5.72
CA GLY A 12 -20.00 12.17 -6.86
C GLY A 12 -18.83 13.10 -6.50
N ARG A 13 -18.38 13.10 -5.24
CA ARG A 13 -17.24 13.90 -4.77
C ARG A 13 -16.04 13.03 -4.43
N ASP A 14 -14.86 13.49 -4.84
CA ASP A 14 -13.60 12.89 -4.44
C ASP A 14 -13.26 13.26 -3.00
N ILE A 15 -13.01 12.24 -2.19
CA ILE A 15 -12.50 12.37 -0.84
C ILE A 15 -10.99 12.21 -0.93
N THR A 16 -10.28 13.28 -0.56
CA THR A 16 -8.83 13.36 -0.72
C THR A 16 -8.11 13.48 0.61
N LEU A 17 -6.93 12.87 0.67
CA LEU A 17 -5.95 13.09 1.72
C LEU A 17 -4.93 14.13 1.24
N LEU A 18 -4.69 15.16 2.04
CA LEU A 18 -3.65 16.14 1.76
C LEU A 18 -2.28 15.56 2.14
N PRO A 19 -1.31 15.40 1.21
CA PRO A 19 -0.02 14.79 1.51
C PRO A 19 0.71 15.44 2.70
N ARG A 20 0.61 16.76 2.83
CA ARG A 20 1.23 17.52 3.93
C ARG A 20 0.68 17.16 5.31
N LEU A 21 -0.52 16.61 5.39
CA LEU A 21 -1.16 16.19 6.65
C LEU A 21 -1.04 14.68 6.90
N ALA A 22 -0.51 13.92 5.94
CA ALA A 22 -0.34 12.47 6.05
C ALA A 22 0.80 12.06 7.01
N ASN A 23 1.59 13.01 7.51
CA ASN A 23 2.60 12.78 8.54
C ASN A 23 1.99 12.67 9.96
N ARG A 24 0.66 12.79 10.10
CA ARG A 24 -0.05 12.55 11.35
C ARG A 24 -0.56 11.11 11.38
N HIS A 25 -0.54 10.51 12.57
CA HIS A 25 -1.11 9.17 12.74
C HIS A 25 -2.61 9.16 12.43
N GLY A 26 -3.05 8.11 11.74
CA GLY A 26 -4.44 7.84 11.42
C GLY A 26 -4.87 6.47 11.93
N LEU A 27 -6.18 6.27 12.06
CA LEU A 27 -6.78 5.01 12.48
C LEU A 27 -7.82 4.56 11.45
N ILE A 28 -7.64 3.37 10.89
CA ILE A 28 -8.64 2.69 10.08
C ILE A 28 -9.27 1.60 10.93
N THR A 29 -10.55 1.76 11.26
CA THR A 29 -11.31 0.82 12.08
C THR A 29 -12.62 0.41 11.39
N GLY A 30 -13.18 -0.73 11.79
CA GLY A 30 -14.41 -1.28 11.20
C GLY A 30 -14.52 -2.79 11.41
N ALA A 31 -15.72 -3.34 11.21
CA ALA A 31 -15.97 -4.77 11.31
C ALA A 31 -15.31 -5.57 10.17
N THR A 32 -15.32 -6.89 10.25
CA THR A 32 -14.86 -7.75 9.14
C THR A 32 -15.73 -7.51 7.91
N GLY A 33 -15.11 -7.42 6.73
CA GLY A 33 -15.83 -7.19 5.47
C GLY A 33 -16.17 -5.72 5.16
N THR A 34 -15.86 -4.76 6.03
CA THR A 34 -16.15 -3.33 5.79
C THR A 34 -15.08 -2.61 4.96
N GLY A 35 -14.15 -3.34 4.35
CA GLY A 35 -13.17 -2.78 3.41
C GLY A 35 -11.88 -2.24 4.03
N LYS A 36 -11.57 -2.50 5.31
CA LYS A 36 -10.32 -2.06 5.96
C LYS A 36 -9.06 -2.35 5.12
N THR A 37 -8.91 -3.59 4.65
CA THR A 37 -7.78 -4.04 3.83
C THR A 37 -7.71 -3.26 2.51
N VAL A 38 -8.84 -3.12 1.81
CA VAL A 38 -8.91 -2.38 0.53
C VAL A 38 -8.58 -0.89 0.73
N THR A 39 -9.06 -0.28 1.82
CA THR A 39 -8.71 1.10 2.16
C THR A 39 -7.21 1.25 2.43
N LEU A 40 -6.60 0.31 3.16
CA LEU A 40 -5.18 0.35 3.46
C LEU A 40 -4.32 0.16 2.20
N GLN A 41 -4.69 -0.78 1.32
CA GLN A 41 -4.05 -0.97 0.01
C GLN A 41 -4.15 0.30 -0.83
N LYS A 42 -5.34 0.91 -0.95
CA LYS A 42 -5.52 2.12 -1.75
C LYS A 42 -4.67 3.29 -1.24
N LEU A 43 -4.52 3.42 0.08
CA LEU A 43 -3.63 4.41 0.68
C LEU A 43 -2.17 4.11 0.33
N ALA A 44 -1.72 2.88 0.50
CA ALA A 44 -0.35 2.46 0.20
C ALA A 44 0.00 2.72 -1.27
N GLU A 45 -0.87 2.33 -2.20
CA GLU A 45 -0.75 2.62 -3.64
C GLU A 45 -0.63 4.11 -3.91
N SER A 46 -1.47 4.92 -3.28
CA SER A 46 -1.50 6.37 -3.50
C SER A 46 -0.23 7.05 -2.98
N PHE A 47 0.31 6.58 -1.85
CA PHE A 47 1.60 7.05 -1.34
C PHE A 47 2.77 6.60 -2.21
N ALA A 48 2.79 5.33 -2.62
CA ALA A 48 3.82 4.79 -3.51
C ALA A 48 3.84 5.53 -4.85
N ALA A 49 2.68 5.78 -5.46
CA ALA A 49 2.54 6.56 -6.69
C ALA A 49 3.01 8.03 -6.52
N ALA A 50 2.94 8.58 -5.29
CA ALA A 50 3.48 9.89 -4.96
C ALA A 50 4.99 9.88 -4.63
N GLY A 51 5.66 8.73 -4.77
CA GLY A 51 7.07 8.55 -4.47
C GLY A 51 7.39 8.41 -2.98
N VAL A 52 6.39 8.16 -2.14
CA VAL A 52 6.55 7.96 -0.69
C VAL A 52 6.73 6.46 -0.41
N PRO A 53 7.86 6.02 0.16
CA PRO A 53 8.03 4.63 0.57
C PRO A 53 7.01 4.25 1.66
N VAL A 54 6.34 3.12 1.47
CA VAL A 54 5.35 2.60 2.43
C VAL A 54 5.84 1.27 2.99
N PHE A 55 5.88 1.18 4.31
CA PHE A 55 6.16 -0.06 5.02
C PHE A 55 4.87 -0.54 5.70
N MET A 56 4.48 -1.79 5.47
CA MET A 56 3.27 -2.38 6.04
C MET A 56 3.55 -3.76 6.62
N ALA A 57 2.95 -4.04 7.77
CA ALA A 57 2.91 -5.38 8.33
C ALA A 57 1.66 -6.12 7.80
N ASP A 58 1.88 -7.19 7.05
CA ASP A 58 0.81 -8.03 6.52
C ASP A 58 0.66 -9.31 7.35
N VAL A 59 -0.13 -9.25 8.41
CA VAL A 59 -0.33 -10.38 9.33
C VAL A 59 -1.25 -11.46 8.71
N LYS A 60 -2.14 -11.07 7.79
CA LYS A 60 -3.15 -11.98 7.21
C LYS A 60 -2.81 -12.44 5.79
N GLY A 61 -1.79 -11.87 5.17
CA GLY A 61 -1.44 -12.11 3.77
C GLY A 61 -2.35 -11.38 2.78
N ASP A 62 -3.25 -10.51 3.27
CA ASP A 62 -4.27 -9.86 2.44
C ASP A 62 -3.83 -8.50 1.88
N LEU A 63 -2.63 -8.01 2.21
CA LEU A 63 -2.04 -6.79 1.64
C LEU A 63 -1.04 -7.07 0.53
N SER A 64 -0.41 -8.25 0.53
CA SER A 64 0.62 -8.64 -0.43
C SER A 64 0.21 -8.56 -1.91
N GLY A 65 -1.09 -8.62 -2.20
CA GLY A 65 -1.63 -8.52 -3.55
C GLY A 65 -1.31 -7.22 -4.31
N ILE A 66 -0.89 -6.15 -3.62
CA ILE A 66 -0.51 -4.86 -4.24
C ILE A 66 0.66 -4.97 -5.24
N GLY A 67 1.46 -6.04 -5.13
CA GLY A 67 2.61 -6.29 -6.01
C GLY A 67 2.23 -6.85 -7.37
N VAL A 68 0.96 -7.15 -7.60
CA VAL A 68 0.44 -7.72 -8.85
C VAL A 68 -0.62 -6.80 -9.43
N GLU A 69 -0.71 -6.74 -10.75
CA GLU A 69 -1.75 -6.01 -11.43
C GLU A 69 -3.14 -6.59 -11.10
N GLY A 70 -4.07 -5.72 -10.72
CA GLY A 70 -5.43 -6.13 -10.35
C GLY A 70 -6.21 -6.73 -11.53
N VAL A 71 -6.99 -7.79 -11.27
CA VAL A 71 -7.87 -8.37 -12.30
C VAL A 71 -9.26 -7.75 -12.23
N GLY A 72 -9.77 -7.31 -13.38
CA GLY A 72 -11.12 -6.75 -13.53
C GLY A 72 -12.22 -7.78 -13.32
N SER A 73 -12.63 -8.02 -12.07
CA SER A 73 -13.79 -8.85 -11.76
C SER A 73 -15.10 -8.10 -11.97
N ASP A 74 -16.20 -8.81 -12.29
CA ASP A 74 -17.53 -8.21 -12.43
C ASP A 74 -17.96 -7.42 -11.19
N LYS A 75 -17.60 -7.91 -10.00
CA LYS A 75 -17.90 -7.24 -8.73
C LYS A 75 -17.14 -5.92 -8.60
N LEU A 76 -15.87 -5.89 -9.02
CA LEU A 76 -15.05 -4.69 -9.03
C LEU A 76 -15.58 -3.67 -10.03
N MET A 77 -15.83 -4.08 -11.27
CA MET A 77 -16.34 -3.21 -12.33
C MET A 77 -17.70 -2.61 -11.99
N LYS A 78 -18.63 -3.41 -11.44
CA LYS A 78 -19.92 -2.89 -10.94
C LYS A 78 -19.73 -1.84 -9.84
N ARG A 79 -18.77 -2.05 -8.93
CA ARG A 79 -18.48 -1.09 -7.86
C ARG A 79 -17.87 0.19 -8.38
N LEU A 80 -16.93 0.11 -9.33
CA LEU A 80 -16.29 1.26 -9.98
C LEU A 80 -17.32 2.09 -10.73
N ASN A 81 -18.20 1.45 -11.51
CA ASN A 81 -19.30 2.13 -12.21
C ASN A 81 -20.28 2.79 -11.22
N ALA A 82 -20.61 2.12 -10.11
CA ALA A 82 -21.50 2.69 -9.08
C ALA A 82 -20.94 3.95 -8.41
N ILE A 83 -19.62 4.12 -8.38
CA ILE A 83 -18.95 5.33 -7.89
C ILE A 83 -18.52 6.25 -9.05
N GLY A 84 -18.86 5.97 -10.29
CA GLY A 84 -18.51 6.79 -11.46
C GLY A 84 -17.02 6.84 -11.79
N ILE A 85 -16.29 5.75 -11.54
CA ILE A 85 -14.90 5.59 -12.00
C ILE A 85 -14.93 4.80 -13.29
N ASP A 86 -14.86 5.51 -14.42
CA ASP A 86 -14.96 4.92 -15.75
C ASP A 86 -13.58 4.56 -16.34
N SER A 87 -12.50 5.14 -15.80
CA SER A 87 -11.11 4.87 -16.19
C SER A 87 -10.35 4.19 -15.05
N PHE A 88 -10.56 2.89 -14.91
CA PHE A 88 -9.74 2.06 -14.02
C PHE A 88 -8.68 1.32 -14.82
N THR A 89 -7.42 1.70 -14.61
CA THR A 89 -6.27 0.98 -15.13
C THR A 89 -5.59 0.26 -13.96
N PRO A 90 -5.68 -1.07 -13.90
CA PRO A 90 -4.92 -1.83 -12.92
C PRO A 90 -3.42 -1.60 -13.12
N VAL A 91 -2.67 -1.49 -12.03
CA VAL A 91 -1.21 -1.38 -12.05
C VAL A 91 -0.62 -2.18 -10.91
N ALA A 92 0.53 -2.80 -11.14
CA ALA A 92 1.32 -3.43 -10.09
C ALA A 92 2.19 -2.38 -9.40
N ASN A 93 2.28 -2.42 -8.07
CA ASN A 93 3.22 -1.59 -7.32
C ASN A 93 4.56 -2.29 -7.17
N THR A 94 5.65 -1.54 -7.31
CA THR A 94 6.98 -2.03 -6.92
C THR A 94 6.96 -2.37 -5.43
N THR A 95 7.09 -3.67 -5.13
CA THR A 95 6.91 -4.19 -3.78
C THR A 95 8.07 -5.12 -3.44
N VAL A 96 8.63 -4.97 -2.25
CA VAL A 96 9.62 -5.89 -1.68
C VAL A 96 8.97 -6.57 -0.49
N PHE A 97 8.91 -7.90 -0.51
CA PHE A 97 8.41 -8.68 0.61
C PHE A 97 9.53 -8.90 1.62
N TRP A 98 9.29 -8.48 2.86
CA TRP A 98 10.21 -8.68 3.96
C TRP A 98 9.80 -9.91 4.76
N ASP A 99 10.73 -10.83 4.94
CA ASP A 99 10.52 -12.08 5.65
C ASP A 99 11.31 -12.07 6.97
N VAL A 100 10.60 -12.33 8.06
CA VAL A 100 11.17 -12.42 9.41
C VAL A 100 12.10 -13.62 9.55
N PHE A 101 11.80 -14.71 8.84
CA PHE A 101 12.61 -15.94 8.85
C PHE A 101 13.65 -15.96 7.71
N GLY A 102 13.47 -15.13 6.68
CA GLY A 102 14.40 -15.00 5.56
C GLY A 102 14.36 -16.17 4.57
N GLU A 103 13.22 -16.88 4.47
CA GLU A 103 13.06 -18.06 3.61
C GLU A 103 12.47 -17.69 2.23
N SER A 104 11.47 -16.81 2.20
CA SER A 104 10.64 -16.51 1.03
C SER A 104 10.71 -15.05 0.57
N GLY A 105 11.51 -14.22 1.25
CA GLY A 105 11.59 -12.79 0.99
C GLY A 105 12.90 -12.16 1.46
N HIS A 106 12.97 -10.82 1.40
CA HIS A 106 14.10 -10.06 1.89
C HIS A 106 14.22 -10.22 3.41
N PRO A 107 15.38 -10.66 3.95
CA PRO A 107 15.52 -10.91 5.37
C PRO A 107 15.35 -9.62 6.17
N VAL A 108 14.49 -9.65 7.19
CA VAL A 108 14.30 -8.49 8.09
C VAL A 108 15.54 -8.23 8.95
N ARG A 109 16.31 -9.28 9.25
CA ARG A 109 17.53 -9.19 10.07
C ARG A 109 18.76 -9.22 9.18
N ALA A 110 19.62 -8.23 9.34
CA ALA A 110 20.96 -8.26 8.78
C ALA A 110 21.88 -9.15 9.63
N THR A 111 22.74 -9.91 8.97
CA THR A 111 23.83 -10.68 9.58
C THR A 111 25.11 -9.86 9.62
N VAL A 112 26.09 -10.32 10.41
CA VAL A 112 27.44 -9.71 10.45
C VAL A 112 28.09 -9.73 9.06
N SER A 113 27.84 -10.78 8.28
CA SER A 113 28.30 -10.90 6.90
C SER A 113 27.71 -9.82 5.99
N ASP A 114 26.46 -9.43 6.19
CA ASP A 114 25.77 -8.41 5.38
C ASP A 114 26.32 -6.99 5.63
N MET A 115 26.79 -6.72 6.85
CA MET A 115 27.43 -5.45 7.18
C MET A 115 28.80 -5.32 6.51
N GLY A 116 29.52 -6.44 6.38
CA GLY A 116 30.84 -6.50 5.79
C GLY A 116 31.93 -5.81 6.64
N PRO A 117 33.22 -6.05 6.32
CA PRO A 117 34.34 -5.56 7.12
C PRO A 117 34.45 -4.03 7.17
N LEU A 118 33.94 -3.33 6.14
CA LEU A 118 33.99 -1.87 6.06
C LEU A 118 33.08 -1.17 7.08
N LEU A 119 31.87 -1.68 7.31
CA LEU A 119 30.97 -1.13 8.33
C LEU A 119 31.40 -1.54 9.73
N ILE A 120 31.89 -2.77 9.89
CA ILE A 120 32.35 -3.28 11.19
C ILE A 120 33.62 -2.57 11.67
N GLY A 121 34.58 -2.28 10.78
CA GLY A 121 35.82 -1.60 11.15
C GLY A 121 35.66 -0.13 11.58
N ARG A 122 34.44 0.42 11.54
CA ARG A 122 34.10 1.80 11.96
C ARG A 122 33.28 1.87 13.25
N LEU A 123 32.88 0.73 13.82
CA LEU A 123 32.23 0.62 15.13
C LEU A 123 33.29 0.46 16.23
#